data_AF-A0A3C2A0G7-F1
#
_entry.id   AF-A0A3C2A0G7-F1
#
_cell.length_a   1.000
_cell.length_b   1.000
_cell.length_c   1.000
_cell.angle_alpha   90.00
_cell.angle_beta   90.00
_cell.angle_gamma   90.00
#
_symmetry.space_group_name_H-M   'P 1'
#
loop_
_entity.id
_entity.type
_entity.pdbx_description
1 polymer ?
#
loop_
_entity_poly.entity_id
_entity_poly.type
_entity_poly.pdbx_seq_one_letter_code
_entity_poly.pdbx_strand_id
1 'polypeptide(L)'
;MSYDIDLATAGEYEVSYRVASLGGGGSISLEQNEGATVLGTIDVPSTGGWQNWTTISHNVNLAAGQQAIAIGVPAGGYNVNYITFTQVNGGDPGNGGGGGGGSGQVIARIEAENYTFMSGVQTENCSEGGQNVGYIDAGDWMAFHDVSIPSAGTY
;
A
#
# COMPACT_ATOMS: atom_id res chain seq x y z
N MET A 1 -0.94 27.74 27.05
CA MET A 1 -1.85 26.74 26.48
C MET A 1 -1.02 25.89 25.55
N SER A 2 -0.77 24.64 25.93
CA SER A 2 -0.08 23.66 25.09
C SER A 2 -1.12 23.09 24.14
N TYR A 3 -0.83 23.08 22.85
CA TYR A 3 -1.55 22.28 21.89
C TYR A 3 -0.57 21.21 21.43
N ASP A 4 -0.81 19.97 21.83
CA ASP A 4 -0.08 18.84 21.27
C ASP A 4 -0.63 18.64 19.85
N ILE A 5 0.18 19.01 18.87
CA ILE A 5 -0.06 18.71 17.46
C ILE A 5 0.51 17.32 17.25
N ASP A 6 -0.33 16.32 17.02
CA ASP A 6 0.13 14.97 16.67
C ASP A 6 0.48 14.96 15.17
N LEU A 7 1.78 14.83 14.90
CA LEU A 7 2.42 15.00 13.60
C LEU A 7 2.59 13.61 12.99
N ALA A 8 1.99 13.35 11.82
CA ALA A 8 2.39 12.20 11.01
C ALA A 8 3.90 12.29 10.74
N THR A 9 4.63 11.38 11.37
CA THR A 9 6.09 11.36 11.53
C THR A 9 6.62 10.09 10.89
N ALA A 10 7.92 10.08 10.57
CA ALA A 10 8.60 8.84 10.23
C ALA A 10 8.26 7.76 11.28
N GLY A 11 7.92 6.56 10.85
CA GLY A 11 7.42 5.55 11.77
C GLY A 11 6.94 4.30 11.07
N GLU A 12 6.30 3.44 11.86
CA GLU A 12 5.76 2.18 11.38
C GLU A 12 4.40 2.39 10.71
N TYR A 13 4.26 1.86 9.51
CA TYR A 13 3.04 1.86 8.73
C TYR A 13 2.65 0.43 8.39
N GLU A 14 1.39 0.11 8.59
CA GLU A 14 0.78 -1.07 7.99
C GLU A 14 0.48 -0.74 6.52
N VAL A 15 1.08 -1.51 5.61
CA VAL A 15 0.83 -1.44 4.18
C VAL A 15 -0.06 -2.60 3.81
N SER A 16 -1.23 -2.29 3.26
CA SER A 16 -2.22 -3.27 2.86
C SER A 16 -2.41 -3.27 1.35
N TYR A 17 -2.63 -4.45 0.78
CA TYR A 17 -2.84 -4.68 -0.65
C TYR A 17 -4.18 -5.37 -0.85
N ARG A 18 -5.02 -4.82 -1.73
CA ARG A 18 -6.25 -5.49 -2.18
C ARG A 18 -5.92 -6.36 -3.38
N VAL A 19 -5.90 -7.67 -3.18
CA VAL A 19 -5.36 -8.64 -4.14
C VAL A 19 -6.36 -9.75 -4.46
N ALA A 20 -6.22 -10.33 -5.64
CA ALA A 20 -6.94 -11.52 -6.07
C ALA A 20 -5.96 -12.49 -6.76
N SER A 21 -6.08 -13.79 -6.50
CA SER A 21 -5.25 -14.80 -7.16
C SER A 21 -6.01 -16.12 -7.26
N LEU A 22 -6.07 -16.69 -8.45
CA LEU A 22 -6.70 -17.99 -8.64
C LEU A 22 -5.95 -19.09 -7.88
N GLY A 23 -4.62 -19.17 -8.04
CA GLY A 23 -3.79 -20.25 -7.51
C GLY A 23 -3.00 -19.92 -6.23
N GLY A 24 -2.86 -18.64 -5.89
CA GLY A 24 -1.86 -18.18 -4.92
C GLY A 24 -0.43 -18.35 -5.44
N GLY A 25 0.55 -18.26 -4.54
CA GLY A 25 1.97 -18.51 -4.85
C GLY A 25 2.69 -17.31 -5.47
N GLY A 26 2.02 -16.16 -5.55
CA GLY A 26 2.65 -14.89 -5.87
C GLY A 26 3.21 -14.20 -4.63
N SER A 27 3.98 -13.13 -4.83
CA SER A 27 4.51 -12.29 -3.76
C SER A 27 4.71 -10.87 -4.26
N ILE A 28 4.51 -9.90 -3.37
CA ILE A 28 4.66 -8.47 -3.63
C ILE A 28 5.83 -7.94 -2.80
N SER A 29 6.74 -7.17 -3.40
CA SER A 29 7.71 -6.35 -2.67
C SER A 29 7.26 -4.88 -2.65
N LEU A 30 7.25 -4.27 -1.46
CA LEU A 30 7.22 -2.82 -1.34
C LEU A 30 8.64 -2.29 -1.46
N GLU A 31 8.84 -1.35 -2.35
CA GLU A 31 10.17 -0.84 -2.71
C GLU A 31 10.21 0.68 -2.68
N GLN A 32 11.42 1.22 -2.56
CA GLN A 32 11.71 2.64 -2.72
C GLN A 32 12.69 2.87 -3.86
N ASN A 33 12.56 4.05 -4.48
CA ASN A 33 13.47 4.53 -5.52
C ASN A 33 13.65 3.49 -6.65
N GLU A 34 12.53 3.01 -7.19
CA GLU A 34 12.50 2.08 -8.33
C GLU A 34 13.28 0.78 -8.08
N GLY A 35 13.08 0.19 -6.90
CA GLY A 35 13.68 -1.10 -6.52
C GLY A 35 15.06 -1.02 -5.90
N ALA A 36 15.62 0.19 -5.72
CA ALA A 36 16.91 0.35 -5.04
C ALA A 36 16.88 -0.10 -3.56
N THR A 37 15.72 -0.10 -2.93
CA THR A 37 15.54 -0.58 -1.55
C THR A 37 14.24 -1.35 -1.42
N VAL A 38 14.30 -2.60 -0.94
CA VAL A 38 13.11 -3.39 -0.58
C VAL A 38 12.79 -3.12 0.90
N LEU A 39 11.60 -2.59 1.17
CA LEU A 39 11.11 -2.31 2.51
C LEU A 39 10.45 -3.52 3.17
N GLY A 40 9.86 -4.38 2.36
CA GLY A 40 9.19 -5.60 2.82
C GLY A 40 8.67 -6.42 1.66
N THR A 41 8.43 -7.71 1.91
CA THR A 41 7.82 -8.63 0.96
C THR A 41 6.67 -9.36 1.64
N ILE A 42 5.60 -9.64 0.91
CA ILE A 42 4.44 -10.37 1.40
C ILE A 42 3.95 -11.37 0.36
N ASP A 43 3.60 -12.56 0.82
CA ASP A 43 3.03 -13.60 -0.03
C ASP A 43 1.55 -13.33 -0.33
N VAL A 44 1.15 -13.64 -1.56
CA VAL A 44 -0.24 -13.54 -2.03
C VAL A 44 -0.91 -14.91 -1.93
N PRO A 45 -1.91 -15.10 -1.06
CA PRO A 45 -2.63 -16.36 -0.95
C PRO A 45 -3.57 -16.58 -2.14
N SER A 46 -4.00 -17.83 -2.34
CA SER A 46 -5.11 -18.11 -3.26
C SER A 46 -6.41 -17.52 -2.70
N THR A 47 -7.14 -16.82 -3.57
CA THR A 47 -8.50 -16.32 -3.31
C THR A 47 -9.57 -17.10 -4.10
N GLY A 48 -9.14 -18.10 -4.88
CA GLY A 48 -10.02 -18.95 -5.69
C GLY A 48 -10.57 -18.29 -6.96
N GLY A 49 -10.09 -17.09 -7.33
CA GLY A 49 -10.50 -16.43 -8.56
C GLY A 49 -9.77 -15.11 -8.82
N TRP A 50 -9.62 -14.73 -10.09
CA TRP A 50 -8.94 -13.50 -10.52
C TRP A 50 -9.63 -12.20 -10.11
N GLN A 51 -10.89 -12.30 -9.71
CA GLN A 51 -11.73 -11.18 -9.29
C GLN A 51 -12.40 -11.46 -7.92
N ASN A 52 -11.84 -12.43 -7.18
CA ASN A 52 -12.18 -12.70 -5.78
C ASN A 52 -11.15 -12.02 -4.90
N TRP A 53 -11.54 -10.98 -4.19
CA TRP A 53 -10.59 -10.07 -3.54
C TRP A 53 -10.44 -10.36 -2.04
N THR A 54 -9.20 -10.31 -1.58
CA THR A 54 -8.85 -10.26 -0.16
C THR A 54 -7.88 -9.11 0.10
N THR A 55 -7.71 -8.75 1.37
CA THR A 55 -6.70 -7.78 1.79
C THR A 55 -5.61 -8.51 2.56
N ILE A 56 -4.36 -8.29 2.18
CA ILE A 56 -3.17 -8.75 2.89
C ILE A 56 -2.37 -7.54 3.38
N SER A 57 -1.66 -7.64 4.50
CA SER A 57 -0.89 -6.53 5.05
C SER A 57 0.40 -6.96 5.74
N HIS A 58 1.36 -6.05 5.78
CA HIS A 58 2.56 -6.14 6.62
C HIS A 58 2.94 -4.76 7.16
N ASN A 59 3.86 -4.71 8.12
CA ASN A 59 4.39 -3.47 8.67
C ASN A 59 5.72 -3.12 8.00
N VAL A 60 5.93 -1.83 7.71
CA VAL A 60 7.20 -1.27 7.21
C VAL A 60 7.49 0.04 7.94
N ASN A 61 8.75 0.46 7.96
CA ASN A 61 9.12 1.78 8.45
C ASN A 61 9.27 2.75 7.26
N LEU A 62 8.55 3.88 7.30
CA LEU A 62 8.66 4.94 6.30
C LEU A 62 9.14 6.23 6.96
N ALA A 63 9.90 7.02 6.20
CA ALA A 63 10.16 8.41 6.58
C ALA A 63 8.93 9.28 6.31
N ALA A 64 8.80 10.40 7.02
CA ALA A 64 7.79 11.41 6.70
C ALA A 64 8.14 12.15 5.40
N GLY A 65 7.13 12.70 4.73
CA GLY A 65 7.28 13.46 3.49
C GLY A 65 7.14 12.60 2.24
N GLN A 66 7.47 13.19 1.09
CA GLN A 66 7.32 12.56 -0.22
C GLN A 66 8.18 11.29 -0.32
N GLN A 67 7.53 10.17 -0.64
CA GLN A 67 8.20 8.88 -0.84
C GLN A 67 8.08 8.48 -2.32
N ALA A 68 9.20 8.05 -2.92
CA ALA A 68 9.19 7.39 -4.21
C ALA A 68 8.94 5.90 -3.98
N ILE A 69 7.68 5.48 -4.03
CA ILE A 69 7.27 4.10 -3.78
C ILE A 69 7.21 3.33 -5.09
N ALA A 70 7.66 2.08 -5.06
CA ALA A 70 7.46 1.12 -6.14
C ALA A 70 6.94 -0.21 -5.57
N ILE A 71 6.34 -0.99 -6.46
CA ILE A 71 5.94 -2.37 -6.24
C ILE A 71 6.76 -3.23 -7.18
N GLY A 72 7.55 -4.12 -6.61
CA GLY A 72 8.22 -5.18 -7.34
C GLY A 72 7.43 -6.49 -7.26
N VAL A 73 7.67 -7.36 -8.23
CA VAL A 73 6.98 -8.64 -8.37
C VAL A 73 8.00 -9.79 -8.34
N PRO A 74 8.43 -10.26 -7.15
CA PRO A 74 9.32 -11.41 -7.06
C PRO A 74 8.70 -12.70 -7.61
N ALA A 75 7.38 -12.85 -7.51
CA ALA A 75 6.61 -13.95 -8.09
C ALA A 75 5.21 -13.44 -8.48
N GLY A 76 4.81 -13.62 -9.74
CA GLY A 76 3.53 -13.13 -10.27
C GLY A 76 2.32 -14.01 -9.94
N GLY A 77 1.29 -13.97 -10.80
CA GLY A 77 0.09 -14.81 -10.66
C GLY A 77 -1.00 -14.25 -9.75
N TYR A 78 -1.12 -12.93 -9.70
CA TYR A 78 -2.17 -12.22 -8.96
C TYR A 78 -2.60 -10.94 -9.69
N ASN A 79 -3.73 -10.41 -9.27
CA ASN A 79 -4.21 -9.06 -9.57
C ASN A 79 -4.10 -8.20 -8.31
N VAL A 80 -3.90 -6.90 -8.49
CA VAL A 80 -3.91 -5.91 -7.42
C VAL A 80 -4.82 -4.74 -7.80
N ASN A 81 -5.71 -4.37 -6.89
CA ASN A 81 -6.66 -3.28 -7.07
C ASN A 81 -6.07 -1.98 -6.49
N TYR A 82 -5.68 -2.00 -5.22
CA TYR A 82 -5.13 -0.81 -4.56
C TYR A 82 -4.19 -1.16 -3.42
N ILE A 83 -3.44 -0.15 -2.98
CA ILE A 83 -2.53 -0.18 -1.85
C ILE A 83 -2.96 0.90 -0.85
N THR A 84 -2.96 0.60 0.44
CA THR A 84 -3.22 1.60 1.49
C THR A 84 -2.11 1.61 2.52
N PHE A 85 -1.83 2.79 3.06
CA PHE A 85 -0.89 3.01 4.15
C PHE A 85 -1.66 3.48 5.37
N THR A 86 -1.49 2.76 6.47
CA THR A 86 -2.13 3.03 7.75
C THR A 86 -1.05 3.26 8.79
N GLN A 87 -1.07 4.38 9.51
CA GLN A 87 -0.07 4.63 10.53
C GLN A 87 -0.33 3.73 11.75
N VAL A 88 0.66 2.94 12.13
CA VAL A 88 0.59 2.06 13.30
C VAL A 88 1.02 2.90 14.49
N ASN A 89 0.05 3.35 15.29
CA ASN A 89 0.16 4.31 16.41
C ASN A 89 0.08 5.81 16.07
N GLY A 90 -0.60 6.21 14.98
CA GLY A 90 -1.05 7.61 14.84
C GLY A 90 -2.15 7.90 15.85
N GLY A 91 -1.80 8.50 16.99
CA GLY A 91 -2.78 9.08 17.90
C GLY A 91 -3.60 10.13 17.14
N ASP A 92 -4.92 10.05 17.25
CA ASP A 92 -5.82 11.09 16.79
C ASP A 92 -5.56 12.38 17.59
N PRO A 93 -5.12 13.51 16.98
CA PRO A 93 -5.09 14.78 17.66
C PRO A 93 -6.48 15.43 17.64
N GLY A 94 -7.48 14.78 18.24
CA GLY A 94 -8.70 15.49 18.60
C GLY A 94 -10.01 14.72 18.58
N ASN A 95 -10.23 13.88 19.58
CA ASN A 95 -11.45 13.97 20.37
C ASN A 95 -11.28 13.26 21.72
N GLY A 96 -11.44 14.00 22.82
CA GLY A 96 -11.49 13.40 24.15
C GLY A 96 -12.71 12.48 24.26
N GLY A 97 -12.48 11.16 24.32
CA GLY A 97 -13.56 10.21 24.51
C GLY A 97 -13.14 8.75 24.42
N GLY A 98 -12.54 8.22 25.50
CA GLY A 98 -12.73 6.85 25.98
C GLY A 98 -12.49 5.66 25.04
N GLY A 99 -11.34 4.99 25.24
CA GLY A 99 -11.25 3.54 25.36
C GLY A 99 -11.51 2.64 24.15
N GLY A 100 -10.45 1.99 23.65
CA GLY A 100 -10.52 0.68 23.01
C GLY A 100 -9.87 0.59 21.62
N GLY A 101 -8.72 -0.10 21.55
CA GLY A 101 -8.14 -0.69 20.33
C GLY A 101 -8.02 0.24 19.12
N GLY A 102 -6.93 1.01 19.03
CA GLY A 102 -6.70 1.96 17.93
C GLY A 102 -6.71 1.27 16.56
N SER A 103 -7.79 1.45 15.81
CA SER A 103 -7.78 1.28 14.36
C SER A 103 -6.96 2.42 13.78
N GLY A 104 -5.74 2.14 13.30
CA GLY A 104 -4.91 3.15 12.66
C GLY A 104 -5.66 3.85 11.53
N GLN A 105 -5.44 5.16 11.37
CA GLN A 105 -6.03 5.93 10.29
C GLN A 105 -5.33 5.57 8.96
N VAL A 106 -6.11 5.28 7.91
CA VAL A 106 -5.58 5.22 6.54
C VAL A 106 -5.19 6.64 6.12
N ILE A 107 -3.90 6.85 5.90
CA ILE A 107 -3.34 8.17 5.58
C ILE A 107 -3.09 8.35 4.08
N ALA A 108 -2.98 7.25 3.33
CA ALA A 108 -2.79 7.28 1.89
C ALA A 108 -3.40 6.03 1.25
N ARG A 109 -3.95 6.22 0.05
CA ARG A 109 -4.46 5.17 -0.84
C ARG A 109 -3.93 5.41 -2.24
N ILE A 110 -3.45 4.35 -2.87
CA ILE A 110 -2.96 4.35 -4.24
C ILE A 110 -3.77 3.32 -5.01
N GLU A 111 -4.47 3.74 -6.06
CA GLU A 111 -5.05 2.82 -7.03
C GLU A 111 -3.91 2.21 -7.84
N ALA A 112 -3.88 0.89 -7.99
CA ALA A 112 -2.75 0.21 -8.62
C ALA A 112 -2.60 0.62 -10.09
N GLU A 113 -3.71 0.93 -10.78
CA GLU A 113 -3.73 1.40 -12.16
C GLU A 113 -3.19 2.83 -12.34
N ASN A 114 -2.98 3.58 -11.26
CA ASN A 114 -2.44 4.94 -11.28
C ASN A 114 -0.91 4.96 -11.15
N TYR A 115 -0.22 3.96 -11.71
CA TYR A 115 1.24 3.97 -11.77
C TYR A 115 1.76 5.10 -12.67
N THR A 116 2.92 5.66 -12.33
CA THR A 116 3.64 6.63 -13.16
C THR A 116 4.46 5.91 -14.24
N PHE A 117 5.13 4.84 -13.84
CA PHE A 117 5.90 3.97 -14.72
C PHE A 117 5.60 2.51 -14.39
N MET A 118 5.70 1.65 -15.39
CA MET A 118 5.53 0.20 -15.19
C MET A 118 6.34 -0.60 -16.19
N SER A 119 6.47 -1.89 -15.91
CA SER A 119 6.91 -2.89 -16.88
C SER A 119 6.07 -4.15 -16.74
N GLY A 120 5.63 -4.70 -17.89
CA GLY A 120 5.00 -6.02 -18.01
C GLY A 120 3.51 -6.10 -17.65
N VAL A 121 3.02 -5.21 -16.79
CA VAL A 121 1.64 -5.26 -16.30
C VAL A 121 0.60 -4.69 -17.26
N GLN A 122 -0.67 -5.08 -17.08
CA GLN A 122 -1.82 -4.53 -17.83
C GLN A 122 -2.98 -4.18 -16.90
N THR A 123 -3.82 -3.24 -17.30
CA THR A 123 -5.07 -2.93 -16.59
C THR A 123 -6.25 -3.75 -17.13
N GLU A 124 -7.19 -4.07 -16.26
CA GLU A 124 -8.47 -4.69 -16.62
C GLU A 124 -9.61 -4.17 -15.73
N ASN A 125 -10.85 -4.51 -16.07
CA ASN A 125 -12.01 -4.11 -15.27
C ASN A 125 -12.02 -4.85 -13.92
N CYS A 126 -12.16 -4.10 -12.84
CA CYS A 126 -12.26 -4.65 -11.50
C CYS A 126 -13.71 -4.94 -11.11
N SER A 127 -13.97 -6.11 -10.51
CA SER A 127 -15.30 -6.49 -10.00
C SER A 127 -15.77 -5.62 -8.82
N GLU A 128 -14.85 -4.91 -8.16
CA GLU A 128 -15.15 -3.92 -7.11
C GLU A 128 -15.35 -2.50 -7.68
N GLY A 129 -15.37 -2.36 -9.01
CA GLY A 129 -15.47 -1.09 -9.72
C GLY A 129 -14.10 -0.50 -10.08
N GLY A 130 -14.07 0.35 -11.10
CA GLY A 130 -12.82 0.91 -11.62
C GLY A 130 -11.99 -0.09 -12.43
N GLN A 131 -10.67 0.07 -12.42
CA GLN A 131 -9.74 -0.90 -12.98
C GLN A 131 -8.95 -1.59 -11.86
N ASN A 132 -8.29 -2.69 -12.21
CA ASN A 132 -7.21 -3.25 -11.42
C ASN A 132 -6.01 -3.50 -12.34
N VAL A 133 -4.86 -3.81 -11.75
CA VAL A 133 -3.69 -4.29 -12.49
C VAL A 133 -3.66 -5.82 -12.43
N GLY A 134 -3.37 -6.44 -13.57
CA GLY A 134 -3.27 -7.88 -13.76
C GLY A 134 -2.20 -8.21 -14.81
N TYR A 135 -2.20 -9.47 -15.26
CA TYR A 135 -1.13 -10.04 -16.11
C TYR A 135 0.26 -9.87 -15.48
N ILE A 136 0.31 -9.98 -14.15
CA ILE A 136 1.50 -9.73 -13.36
C ILE A 136 2.37 -11.00 -13.35
N ASP A 137 3.58 -10.88 -13.90
CA ASP A 137 4.59 -11.94 -13.97
C ASP A 137 5.84 -11.59 -13.15
N ALA A 138 6.64 -12.60 -12.80
CA ALA A 138 7.86 -12.39 -12.04
C ALA A 138 8.84 -11.47 -12.78
N GLY A 139 9.31 -10.42 -12.12
CA GLY A 139 10.17 -9.38 -12.71
C GLY A 139 9.42 -8.14 -13.20
N ASP A 140 8.08 -8.15 -13.21
CA ASP A 140 7.28 -6.96 -13.45
C ASP A 140 7.40 -5.96 -12.29
N TRP A 141 7.02 -4.72 -12.55
CA TRP A 141 7.01 -3.67 -11.53
C TRP A 141 6.11 -2.50 -11.89
N MET A 142 5.73 -1.74 -10.86
CA MET A 142 5.00 -0.48 -10.96
C MET A 142 5.67 0.56 -10.06
N ALA A 143 5.92 1.76 -10.55
CA ALA A 143 6.44 2.88 -9.75
C ALA A 143 5.40 4.00 -9.65
N PHE A 144 5.25 4.54 -8.45
CA PHE A 144 4.33 5.61 -8.10
C PHE A 144 5.16 6.79 -7.62
N HIS A 145 5.31 7.80 -8.48
CA HIS A 145 5.93 9.05 -8.07
C HIS A 145 4.86 9.90 -7.37
N ASP A 146 5.27 10.63 -6.33
CA ASP A 146 4.41 11.52 -5.53
C ASP A 146 3.47 10.87 -4.51
N VAL A 147 3.87 9.72 -3.93
CA VAL A 147 3.19 9.21 -2.73
C VAL A 147 3.54 10.12 -1.56
N SER A 148 2.64 11.04 -1.26
CA SER A 148 2.76 11.92 -0.10
C SER A 148 2.33 11.16 1.14
N ILE A 149 3.31 10.72 1.93
CA ILE A 149 3.06 10.40 3.34
C ILE A 149 2.95 11.75 4.03
N PRO A 150 1.78 12.11 4.60
CA PRO A 150 1.56 13.44 5.13
C PRO A 150 2.72 13.86 6.02
N SER A 151 3.47 14.86 5.56
CA SER A 151 4.35 15.66 6.41
C SER A 151 3.45 16.69 7.07
N ALA A 152 3.64 16.95 8.37
CA ALA A 152 2.91 17.99 9.06
C ALA A 152 2.83 19.29 8.23
N GLY A 153 1.61 19.80 8.05
CA GLY A 153 1.36 21.16 7.59
C GLY A 153 1.11 22.06 8.79
N THR A 154 1.90 23.11 8.93
CA THR A 154 1.64 24.18 9.91
C THR A 154 0.36 24.91 9.50
N TYR A 155 -0.67 24.93 10.35
CA TYR A 155 -1.82 25.83 10.23
C TYR A 155 -1.67 27.00 11.22
#